data_AF-A0A1G0PK51-F1
#
_entry.id   AF-A0A1G0PK51-F1
#
_cell.length_a   1.000
_cell.length_b   1.000
_cell.length_c   1.000
_cell.angle_alpha   90.00
_cell.angle_beta   90.00
_cell.angle_gamma   90.00
#
_symmetry.space_group_name_H-M   'P 1'
#
loop_
_entity.id
_entity.type
_entity.pdbx_description
1 polymer ?
#
loop_
_entity_poly.entity_id
_entity_poly.type
_entity_poly.pdbx_seq_one_letter_code
_entity_poly.pdbx_strand_id
1 'polypeptide(L)'
;MGKKKYTFLIAALFIITFSIIVAQAFRPNEIPNGHVFECANCHINPNGGGTRNSFGEEVENGFLTQPGAGGHVIWNSSLASLDSDGDGFTNGEELQDPNGVWTGGAIGNSSLVTNPGDPNSHPATTSVDVIDNNLLPGDYVLEQNYPNPFNPSTTINFSITNQSIVSLSVYNSLGQLVEELINEELPAGNYNAQWRAVNLSSGVYYYTLTTSNFRETKKMILLK
;
A
#
# COMPACT_ATOMS: atom_id res chain seq x y z
N MET A 1 -48.18 9.61 75.69
CA MET A 1 -48.05 8.59 74.63
C MET A 1 -48.62 9.18 73.34
N GLY A 2 -47.84 9.33 72.25
CA GLY A 2 -48.42 9.65 70.92
C GLY A 2 -47.79 10.76 70.07
N LYS A 3 -46.55 10.53 69.62
CA LYS A 3 -45.91 10.89 68.32
C LYS A 3 -45.98 12.33 67.76
N LYS A 4 -44.79 12.94 67.67
CA LYS A 4 -44.42 14.16 66.93
C LYS A 4 -44.68 14.00 65.42
N LYS A 5 -45.10 15.06 64.73
CA LYS A 5 -45.11 15.16 63.26
C LYS A 5 -44.10 16.22 62.83
N TYR A 6 -42.98 15.78 62.25
CA TYR A 6 -42.03 16.65 61.56
C TYR A 6 -42.40 16.64 60.07
N THR A 7 -42.79 17.79 59.54
CA THR A 7 -42.96 17.98 58.10
C THR A 7 -41.57 18.21 57.51
N PHE A 8 -41.01 17.18 56.89
CA PHE A 8 -39.75 17.28 56.14
C PHE A 8 -40.01 18.01 54.82
N LEU A 9 -39.37 19.17 54.64
CA LEU A 9 -39.15 19.76 53.32
C LEU A 9 -38.17 18.86 52.57
N ILE A 10 -38.66 18.11 51.58
CA ILE A 10 -37.82 17.38 50.63
C ILE A 10 -37.31 18.43 49.64
N ALA A 11 -36.12 18.97 49.89
CA ALA A 11 -35.36 19.65 48.84
C ALA A 11 -34.94 18.57 47.84
N ALA A 12 -35.61 18.53 46.69
CA ALA A 12 -35.19 17.73 45.55
C ALA A 12 -33.87 18.32 45.05
N LEU A 13 -32.76 17.81 45.58
CA LEU A 13 -31.45 18.00 45.01
C LEU A 13 -31.48 17.27 43.66
N PHE A 14 -31.80 17.99 42.59
CA PHE A 14 -31.51 17.54 41.24
C PHE A 14 -29.99 17.46 41.17
N ILE A 15 -29.46 16.28 41.50
CA ILE A 15 -28.14 15.86 41.06
C ILE A 15 -28.31 15.79 39.54
N ILE A 16 -28.01 16.90 38.87
CA ILE A 16 -27.64 16.88 37.48
C ILE A 16 -26.37 16.05 37.49
N THR A 17 -26.53 14.74 37.35
CA THR A 17 -25.44 13.90 36.90
C THR A 17 -25.10 14.48 35.54
N PHE A 18 -24.09 15.35 35.50
CA PHE A 18 -23.23 15.39 34.35
C PHE A 18 -22.73 13.96 34.25
N SER A 19 -23.45 13.15 33.46
CA SER A 19 -22.83 12.08 32.73
C SER A 19 -21.71 12.79 32.01
N ILE A 20 -20.52 12.75 32.61
CA ILE A 20 -19.29 12.99 31.89
C ILE A 20 -19.42 11.93 30.82
N ILE A 21 -19.88 12.35 29.65
CA ILE A 21 -19.90 11.54 28.45
C ILE A 21 -18.42 11.30 28.25
N VAL A 22 -17.92 10.24 28.86
CA VAL A 22 -16.70 9.59 28.45
C VAL A 22 -17.11 8.94 27.14
N ALA A 23 -17.27 9.76 26.09
CA ALA A 23 -17.19 9.32 24.72
C ALA A 23 -15.72 8.94 24.51
N GLN A 24 -15.26 7.90 25.21
CA GLN A 24 -14.11 7.16 24.76
C GLN A 24 -14.56 6.56 23.44
N ALA A 25 -14.11 7.22 22.37
CA ALA A 25 -14.32 6.81 21.00
C ALA A 25 -13.96 5.32 20.92
N PHE A 26 -14.98 4.48 20.76
CA PHE A 26 -14.78 3.04 20.59
C PHE A 26 -14.35 2.73 19.15
N ARG A 27 -14.76 3.58 18.20
CA ARG A 27 -14.48 3.48 16.76
C ARG A 27 -12.99 3.35 16.37
N PRO A 28 -12.02 4.01 17.04
CA PRO A 28 -10.60 3.78 16.78
C PRO A 28 -10.15 2.34 17.03
N ASN A 29 -10.88 1.57 17.86
CA ASN A 29 -10.61 0.14 18.07
C ASN A 29 -11.36 -0.75 17.06
N GLU A 30 -12.15 -0.17 16.16
CA GLU A 30 -12.94 -0.87 15.13
C GLU A 30 -12.35 -0.71 13.73
N ILE A 31 -11.19 -0.06 13.64
CA ILE A 31 -10.39 0.09 12.42
C ILE A 31 -8.98 -0.42 12.69
N PRO A 32 -8.28 -0.97 11.68
CA PRO A 32 -6.91 -1.41 11.83
C PRO A 32 -6.03 -0.25 12.31
N ASN A 33 -5.17 -0.52 13.29
CA ASN A 33 -4.25 0.46 13.86
C ASN A 33 -4.86 1.81 14.33
N GLY A 34 -6.19 1.92 14.53
CA GLY A 34 -6.79 3.19 14.91
C GLY A 34 -6.37 3.72 16.28
N HIS A 35 -5.78 2.90 17.14
CA HIS A 35 -5.14 3.34 18.38
C HIS A 35 -3.96 4.32 18.17
N VAL A 36 -3.39 4.40 16.95
CA VAL A 36 -2.27 5.30 16.65
C VAL A 36 -2.70 6.77 16.68
N PHE A 37 -3.85 7.10 16.07
CA PHE A 37 -4.38 8.47 16.00
C PHE A 37 -5.62 8.69 16.88
N GLU A 38 -6.12 7.65 17.54
CA GLU A 38 -7.29 7.70 18.42
C GLU A 38 -8.48 8.45 17.80
N CYS A 39 -8.94 9.55 18.40
CA CYS A 39 -10.07 10.32 17.89
C CYS A 39 -9.75 11.07 16.58
N ALA A 40 -8.47 11.36 16.32
CA ALA A 40 -8.04 12.09 15.13
C ALA A 40 -8.21 11.30 13.83
N ASN A 41 -8.43 9.98 13.90
CA ASN A 41 -8.79 9.19 12.71
C ASN A 41 -10.08 9.71 12.07
N CYS A 42 -11.09 10.07 12.88
CA CYS A 42 -12.42 10.44 12.38
C CYS A 42 -12.83 11.89 12.68
N HIS A 43 -11.97 12.69 13.31
CA HIS A 43 -12.30 14.05 13.75
C HIS A 43 -11.13 15.00 13.50
N ILE A 44 -11.46 16.25 13.18
CA ILE A 44 -10.47 17.33 13.10
C ILE A 44 -9.89 17.62 14.50
N ASN A 45 -10.70 17.51 15.55
CA ASN A 45 -10.23 17.66 16.93
C ASN A 45 -9.63 16.34 17.44
N PRO A 46 -8.33 16.28 17.78
CA PRO A 46 -7.70 15.05 18.28
C PRO A 46 -8.23 14.62 19.66
N ASN A 47 -8.89 15.51 20.40
CA ASN A 47 -9.56 15.16 21.66
C ASN A 47 -10.99 14.59 21.44
N GLY A 48 -11.43 14.44 20.18
CA GLY A 48 -12.73 13.92 19.80
C GLY A 48 -13.86 14.94 19.79
N GLY A 49 -15.00 14.50 19.24
CA GLY A 49 -16.18 15.35 19.04
C GLY A 49 -15.98 16.44 17.97
N GLY A 50 -17.04 17.18 17.68
CA GLY A 50 -17.03 18.23 16.67
C GLY A 50 -16.98 17.69 15.23
N THR A 51 -16.50 18.53 14.32
CA THR A 51 -16.47 18.26 12.88
C THR A 51 -15.64 17.02 12.55
N ARG A 52 -16.17 16.22 11.63
CA ARG A 52 -15.48 15.05 11.06
C ARG A 52 -14.39 15.52 10.09
N ASN A 53 -13.31 14.76 9.98
CA ASN A 53 -12.42 14.85 8.83
C ASN A 53 -12.98 14.00 7.68
N SER A 54 -12.30 13.97 6.53
CA SER A 54 -12.81 13.27 5.34
C SER A 54 -13.09 11.78 5.61
N PHE A 55 -12.18 11.06 6.26
CA PHE A 55 -12.40 9.68 6.69
C PHE A 55 -13.58 9.52 7.64
N GLY A 56 -13.71 10.41 8.62
CA GLY A 56 -14.83 10.42 9.55
C GLY A 56 -16.18 10.65 8.87
N GLU A 57 -16.24 11.47 7.81
CA GLU A 57 -17.43 11.68 7.00
C GLU A 57 -17.77 10.45 6.15
N GLU A 58 -16.76 9.83 5.53
CA GLU A 58 -16.92 8.61 4.75
C GLU A 58 -17.49 7.46 5.62
N VAL A 59 -16.91 7.26 6.80
CA VAL A 59 -17.40 6.30 7.78
C VAL A 59 -18.87 6.56 8.13
N GLU A 60 -19.22 7.81 8.47
CA GLU A 60 -20.58 8.17 8.89
C GLU A 60 -21.61 8.01 7.77
N ASN A 61 -21.22 8.22 6.51
CA ASN A 61 -22.10 8.21 5.36
C ASN A 61 -22.39 6.80 4.81
N GLY A 62 -21.50 5.82 5.02
CA GLY A 62 -21.62 4.53 4.35
C GLY A 62 -21.11 3.31 5.10
N PHE A 63 -20.35 3.48 6.18
CA PHE A 63 -19.64 2.36 6.83
C PHE A 63 -19.92 2.26 8.32
N LEU A 64 -21.16 2.56 8.72
CA LEU A 64 -21.67 2.26 10.04
C LEU A 64 -22.75 1.18 9.98
N THR A 65 -22.80 0.34 11.00
CA THR A 65 -23.92 -0.60 11.21
C THR A 65 -25.28 0.10 11.38
N GLN A 66 -25.27 1.34 11.86
CA GLN A 66 -26.41 2.24 11.94
C GLN A 66 -25.94 3.70 11.98
N PRO A 67 -26.74 4.67 11.51
CA PRO A 67 -26.36 6.09 11.55
C PRO A 67 -26.16 6.64 12.98
N GLY A 68 -25.30 7.64 13.12
CA GLY A 68 -25.10 8.37 14.37
C GLY A 68 -24.16 7.70 15.35
N ALA A 69 -24.04 8.27 16.55
CA ALA A 69 -23.02 7.92 17.55
C ALA A 69 -23.05 6.46 18.05
N GLY A 70 -24.18 5.75 17.87
CA GLY A 70 -24.31 4.33 18.22
C GLY A 70 -23.89 3.36 17.10
N GLY A 71 -23.50 3.85 15.93
CA GLY A 71 -23.00 3.03 14.83
C GLY A 71 -21.58 2.52 15.06
N HIS A 72 -21.37 1.24 14.78
CA HIS A 72 -20.06 0.58 14.76
C HIS A 72 -19.46 0.63 13.36
N VAL A 73 -18.15 0.86 13.27
CA VAL A 73 -17.46 0.93 11.97
C VAL A 73 -17.49 -0.44 11.29
N ILE A 74 -17.87 -0.45 10.02
CA ILE A 74 -17.79 -1.60 9.13
C ILE A 74 -16.51 -1.47 8.31
N TRP A 75 -15.41 -1.98 8.87
CA TRP A 75 -14.17 -2.12 8.12
C TRP A 75 -14.28 -3.28 7.12
N ASN A 76 -14.03 -3.01 5.84
CA ASN A 76 -14.01 -4.00 4.76
C ASN A 76 -13.16 -3.49 3.60
N SER A 77 -13.01 -4.30 2.54
CA SER A 77 -12.24 -3.94 1.35
C SER A 77 -12.71 -2.65 0.68
N SER A 78 -14.00 -2.31 0.75
CA SER A 78 -14.52 -1.09 0.13
C SER A 78 -14.09 0.16 0.89
N LEU A 79 -14.17 0.16 2.23
CA LEU A 79 -13.66 1.29 3.03
C LEU A 79 -12.14 1.37 2.93
N ALA A 80 -11.46 0.22 2.96
CA ALA A 80 -10.01 0.16 2.84
C ALA A 80 -9.48 0.68 1.50
N SER A 81 -10.22 0.54 0.39
CA SER A 81 -9.80 0.97 -0.95
C SER A 81 -10.10 2.43 -1.27
N LEU A 82 -10.77 3.17 -0.39
CA LEU A 82 -11.09 4.58 -0.61
C LEU A 82 -9.89 5.44 -0.20
N ASP A 83 -9.66 6.49 -0.98
CA ASP A 83 -8.74 7.59 -0.65
C ASP A 83 -9.62 8.72 -0.11
N SER A 84 -9.78 8.76 1.21
CA SER A 84 -10.74 9.65 1.86
C SER A 84 -10.35 11.11 1.75
N ASP A 85 -9.06 11.43 1.83
CA ASP A 85 -8.57 12.80 1.93
C ASP A 85 -7.91 13.32 0.65
N GLY A 86 -7.72 12.44 -0.34
CA GLY A 86 -7.30 12.76 -1.71
C GLY A 86 -5.79 12.91 -1.87
N ASP A 87 -5.00 12.34 -0.97
CA ASP A 87 -3.53 12.44 -1.00
C ASP A 87 -2.87 11.39 -1.93
N GLY A 88 -3.67 10.49 -2.51
CA GLY A 88 -3.24 9.42 -3.40
C GLY A 88 -2.97 8.08 -2.71
N PHE A 89 -3.23 7.96 -1.42
CA PHE A 89 -3.16 6.71 -0.66
C PHE A 89 -4.53 6.29 -0.17
N THR A 90 -4.77 4.98 -0.17
CA THR A 90 -6.02 4.45 0.35
C THR A 90 -5.99 4.34 1.87
N ASN A 91 -7.17 4.43 2.50
CA ASN A 91 -7.35 4.25 3.95
C ASN A 91 -6.67 2.97 4.45
N GLY A 92 -6.71 1.90 3.65
CA GLY A 92 -6.08 0.62 3.96
C GLY A 92 -4.55 0.66 3.88
N GLU A 93 -3.96 1.38 2.93
CA GLU A 93 -2.50 1.58 2.86
C GLU A 93 -2.00 2.34 4.09
N GLU A 94 -2.72 3.39 4.47
CA GLU A 94 -2.38 4.23 5.61
C GLU A 94 -2.52 3.53 6.95
N LEU A 95 -3.59 2.72 7.11
CA LEU A 95 -3.85 1.95 8.32
C LEU A 95 -3.17 0.56 8.32
N GLN A 96 -2.34 0.26 7.32
CA GLN A 96 -1.58 -0.99 7.17
C GLN A 96 -2.44 -2.25 6.99
N ASP A 97 -3.62 -2.11 6.37
CA ASP A 97 -4.48 -3.19 5.90
C ASP A 97 -5.07 -2.90 4.49
N PRO A 98 -4.26 -2.92 3.41
CA PRO A 98 -4.69 -2.52 2.06
C PRO A 98 -5.86 -3.33 1.49
N ASN A 99 -6.02 -4.58 1.93
CA ASN A 99 -7.07 -5.47 1.42
C ASN A 99 -8.36 -5.39 2.23
N GLY A 100 -8.40 -4.62 3.33
CA GLY A 100 -9.57 -4.49 4.20
C GLY A 100 -10.02 -5.81 4.82
N VAL A 101 -9.08 -6.69 5.17
CA VAL A 101 -9.35 -8.04 5.70
C VAL A 101 -9.17 -8.13 7.22
N TRP A 102 -8.77 -7.03 7.86
CA TRP A 102 -8.58 -6.98 9.30
C TRP A 102 -9.90 -7.24 10.05
N THR A 103 -9.81 -8.07 11.09
CA THR A 103 -10.96 -8.50 11.91
C THR A 103 -10.74 -8.28 13.42
N GLY A 104 -9.63 -7.61 13.79
CA GLY A 104 -9.23 -7.36 15.17
C GLY A 104 -7.75 -7.65 15.43
N GLY A 105 -7.18 -7.01 16.46
CA GLY A 105 -5.79 -7.22 16.89
C GLY A 105 -4.76 -6.36 16.16
N ALA A 106 -3.47 -6.66 16.35
CA ALA A 106 -2.38 -5.93 15.70
C ALA A 106 -2.21 -6.36 14.23
N ILE A 107 -1.89 -5.41 13.34
CA ILE A 107 -1.63 -5.65 11.91
C ILE A 107 -0.55 -4.71 11.39
N GLY A 108 0.25 -5.19 10.44
CA GLY A 108 1.29 -4.40 9.78
C GLY A 108 2.32 -3.81 10.74
N ASN A 109 2.89 -2.66 10.36
CA ASN A 109 3.82 -1.91 11.20
C ASN A 109 3.16 -0.61 11.68
N SER A 110 2.80 -0.55 12.96
CA SER A 110 2.15 0.63 13.55
C SER A 110 2.98 1.92 13.48
N SER A 111 4.30 1.81 13.30
CA SER A 111 5.18 2.99 13.12
C SER A 111 5.11 3.60 11.73
N LEU A 112 4.46 2.93 10.78
CA LEU A 112 4.23 3.43 9.41
C LEU A 112 2.79 3.91 9.20
N VAL A 113 1.95 3.86 10.25
CA VAL A 113 0.55 4.23 10.15
C VAL A 113 0.41 5.73 9.99
N THR A 114 -0.48 6.11 9.08
CA THR A 114 -0.78 7.46 8.63
C THR A 114 -2.27 7.74 8.79
N ASN A 115 -2.71 9.00 8.65
CA ASN A 115 -4.04 9.40 9.11
C ASN A 115 -4.94 9.62 7.89
N PRO A 116 -5.93 8.74 7.65
CA PRO A 116 -6.73 8.75 6.42
C PRO A 116 -7.68 9.93 6.23
N GLY A 117 -7.69 10.86 7.18
CA GLY A 117 -8.43 12.11 7.06
C GLY A 117 -7.56 13.35 7.16
N ASP A 118 -6.25 13.25 7.00
CA ASP A 118 -5.32 14.39 6.95
C ASP A 118 -4.38 14.28 5.74
N PRO A 119 -4.59 15.07 4.67
CA PRO A 119 -3.81 15.00 3.43
C PRO A 119 -2.30 15.28 3.58
N ASN A 120 -1.85 15.71 4.76
CA ASN A 120 -0.43 15.95 5.05
C ASN A 120 0.19 14.80 5.86
N SER A 121 -0.59 13.81 6.25
CA SER A 121 -0.20 12.67 7.06
C SER A 121 -0.28 11.41 6.22
N HIS A 122 0.60 11.30 5.23
CA HIS A 122 0.57 10.24 4.24
C HIS A 122 1.82 9.33 4.33
N PRO A 123 1.77 8.08 3.84
CA PRO A 123 2.92 7.20 3.79
C PRO A 123 4.09 7.86 3.06
N ALA A 124 5.31 7.54 3.48
CA ALA A 124 6.47 7.95 2.72
C ALA A 124 6.38 7.30 1.33
N THR A 125 6.25 8.12 0.28
CA THR A 125 6.40 7.66 -1.09
C THR A 125 7.85 7.18 -1.27
N THR A 126 8.08 5.88 -1.13
CA THR A 126 9.17 5.29 -1.93
C THR A 126 8.71 5.47 -3.36
N SER A 127 9.34 6.36 -4.12
CA SER A 127 9.03 6.56 -5.53
C SER A 127 9.12 5.21 -6.25
N VAL A 128 7.98 4.57 -6.38
CA VAL A 128 7.73 3.48 -7.30
C VAL A 128 6.81 4.13 -8.32
N ASP A 129 7.37 4.50 -9.46
CA ASP A 129 6.60 5.08 -10.56
C ASP A 129 5.50 4.08 -10.94
N VAL A 130 4.26 4.40 -10.58
CA VAL A 130 3.07 3.76 -11.11
C VAL A 130 2.99 4.12 -12.58
N ILE A 131 2.88 3.08 -13.40
CA ILE A 131 2.84 3.11 -14.86
C ILE A 131 1.63 3.93 -15.32
N ASP A 132 1.82 5.23 -15.57
CA ASP A 132 1.00 5.97 -16.51
C ASP A 132 1.40 5.50 -17.92
N ASN A 133 0.42 5.20 -18.78
CA ASN A 133 0.63 4.75 -20.16
C ASN A 133 1.07 5.90 -21.08
N ASN A 134 1.88 6.81 -20.54
CA ASN A 134 2.55 7.89 -21.25
C ASN A 134 3.94 8.14 -20.63
N LEU A 135 4.65 7.05 -20.33
CA LEU A 135 6.03 7.03 -19.83
C LEU A 135 6.94 7.90 -20.70
N LEU A 136 7.21 9.11 -20.23
CA LEU A 136 8.57 9.61 -20.33
C LEU A 136 9.45 8.64 -19.54
N PRO A 137 10.63 8.30 -20.04
CA PRO A 137 11.19 7.01 -19.72
C PRO A 137 12.12 7.14 -18.52
N GLY A 138 11.93 6.28 -17.52
CA GLY A 138 12.99 5.93 -16.60
C GLY A 138 14.20 5.41 -17.38
N ASP A 139 15.39 5.46 -16.78
CA ASP A 139 16.66 5.09 -17.43
C ASP A 139 16.61 3.73 -18.16
N TYR A 140 17.52 3.52 -19.10
CA TYR A 140 17.71 2.19 -19.69
C TYR A 140 18.14 1.24 -18.56
N VAL A 141 17.36 0.19 -18.33
CA VAL A 141 17.66 -0.81 -17.29
C VAL A 141 17.68 -2.19 -17.90
N LEU A 142 18.73 -2.95 -17.62
CA LEU A 142 18.71 -4.41 -17.71
C LEU A 142 18.54 -4.95 -16.30
N GLU A 143 17.61 -5.88 -16.07
CA GLU A 143 17.44 -6.51 -14.76
C GLU A 143 18.26 -7.81 -14.64
N GLN A 144 18.51 -8.24 -13.40
CA GLN A 144 19.03 -9.57 -13.15
C GLN A 144 17.98 -10.61 -13.53
N ASN A 145 18.37 -11.61 -14.33
CA ASN A 145 17.46 -12.67 -14.77
C ASN A 145 16.89 -13.44 -13.55
N TYR A 146 15.61 -13.85 -13.63
CA TYR A 146 14.96 -14.63 -12.58
C TYR A 146 14.23 -15.87 -13.14
N PRO A 147 14.40 -17.06 -12.54
CA PRO A 147 15.35 -17.37 -11.45
C PRO A 147 16.82 -17.24 -11.88
N ASN A 148 17.73 -17.05 -10.93
CA ASN A 148 19.18 -17.16 -11.11
C ASN A 148 19.82 -17.68 -9.79
N PRO A 149 20.45 -18.86 -9.76
CA PRO A 149 20.63 -19.80 -10.88
C PRO A 149 19.31 -20.36 -11.44
N PHE A 150 19.30 -20.81 -12.70
CA PHE A 150 18.10 -21.27 -13.40
C PHE A 150 18.24 -22.68 -13.99
N ASN A 151 17.12 -23.39 -14.20
CA ASN A 151 17.05 -24.70 -14.86
C ASN A 151 15.67 -24.97 -15.48
N PRO A 152 15.55 -25.23 -16.81
CA PRO A 152 16.41 -24.76 -17.88
C PRO A 152 15.98 -23.37 -18.39
N SER A 153 14.97 -22.74 -17.76
CA SER A 153 14.39 -21.48 -18.21
C SER A 153 14.57 -20.35 -17.21
N THR A 154 14.76 -19.13 -17.72
CA THR A 154 14.80 -17.89 -16.94
C THR A 154 14.11 -16.77 -17.73
N THR A 155 13.76 -15.69 -17.05
CA THR A 155 13.19 -14.49 -17.66
C THR A 155 14.17 -13.34 -17.46
N ILE A 156 14.43 -12.59 -18.52
CA ILE A 156 15.25 -11.38 -18.52
C ILE A 156 14.31 -10.20 -18.74
N ASN A 157 14.21 -9.32 -17.75
CA ASN A 157 13.44 -8.08 -17.86
C ASN A 157 14.37 -6.92 -18.22
N PHE A 158 13.86 -5.97 -18.99
CA PHE A 158 14.57 -4.73 -19.30
C PHE A 158 13.62 -3.61 -19.69
N SER A 159 14.08 -2.37 -19.55
CA SER A 159 13.38 -1.16 -19.97
C SER A 159 14.18 -0.42 -21.04
N ILE A 160 13.49 0.18 -21.99
CA ILE A 160 14.10 1.09 -22.97
C ILE A 160 13.44 2.45 -22.95
N THR A 161 14.28 3.49 -23.04
CA THR A 161 13.82 4.85 -22.84
C THR A 161 13.26 5.47 -24.10
N ASN A 162 13.87 5.21 -25.23
CA ASN A 162 13.45 5.77 -26.50
C ASN A 162 13.25 4.63 -27.49
N GLN A 163 12.34 4.86 -28.43
CA GLN A 163 12.22 3.98 -29.57
C GLN A 163 13.60 3.80 -30.21
N SER A 164 14.09 2.56 -30.24
CA SER A 164 15.44 2.26 -30.68
C SER A 164 15.53 0.82 -31.17
N ILE A 165 16.55 0.55 -31.98
CA ILE A 165 16.93 -0.82 -32.35
C ILE A 165 17.57 -1.45 -31.11
N VAL A 166 16.95 -2.53 -30.62
CA VAL A 166 17.37 -3.25 -29.42
C VAL A 166 17.88 -4.63 -29.83
N SER A 167 19.08 -4.98 -29.36
CA SER A 167 19.60 -6.36 -29.40
C SER A 167 19.78 -6.89 -27.98
N LEU A 168 19.13 -8.01 -27.67
CA LEU A 168 19.35 -8.79 -26.45
C LEU A 168 20.02 -10.10 -26.83
N SER A 169 21.31 -10.21 -26.55
CA SER A 169 22.15 -11.34 -26.97
C SER A 169 22.73 -12.09 -25.77
N VAL A 170 22.76 -13.41 -25.85
CA VAL A 170 23.34 -14.31 -24.85
C VAL A 170 24.69 -14.83 -25.34
N TYR A 171 25.68 -14.86 -24.44
CA TYR A 171 27.05 -15.28 -24.68
C TYR A 171 27.50 -16.32 -23.65
N ASN A 172 28.41 -17.21 -24.05
CA ASN A 172 29.06 -18.13 -23.13
C ASN A 172 30.25 -17.47 -22.40
N SER A 173 30.93 -18.22 -21.52
CA SER A 173 32.08 -17.74 -20.76
C SER A 173 33.30 -17.34 -21.59
N LEU A 174 33.36 -17.77 -22.85
CA LEU A 174 34.40 -17.39 -23.82
C LEU A 174 34.02 -16.14 -24.63
N GLY A 175 32.84 -15.55 -24.38
CA GLY A 175 32.32 -14.40 -25.13
C GLY A 175 31.75 -14.75 -26.50
N GLN A 176 31.52 -16.04 -26.79
CA GLN A 176 30.91 -16.47 -28.05
C GLN A 176 29.39 -16.29 -27.96
N LEU A 177 28.79 -15.72 -29.02
CA LEU A 177 27.34 -15.59 -29.13
C LEU A 177 26.70 -16.98 -29.15
N VAL A 178 25.75 -17.19 -28.24
CA VAL A 178 24.97 -18.42 -28.09
C VAL A 178 23.62 -18.27 -28.78
N GLU A 179 22.94 -17.15 -28.53
CA GLU A 179 21.59 -16.91 -29.02
C GLU A 179 21.29 -15.40 -29.00
N GLU A 180 20.52 -14.93 -29.98
CA GLU A 180 19.96 -13.59 -29.99
C GLU A 180 18.46 -13.69 -29.70
N LEU A 181 18.04 -13.18 -28.54
CA LEU A 181 16.67 -13.29 -28.04
C LEU A 181 15.76 -12.23 -28.66
N ILE A 182 16.31 -11.05 -28.91
CA ILE A 182 15.62 -9.88 -29.49
C ILE A 182 16.60 -9.17 -30.41
N ASN A 183 16.12 -8.74 -31.59
CA ASN A 183 16.85 -7.92 -32.54
C ASN A 183 15.87 -7.14 -33.42
N GLU A 184 15.19 -6.19 -32.81
CA GLU A 184 14.14 -5.42 -33.48
C GLU A 184 14.05 -4.00 -32.96
N GLU A 185 13.32 -3.15 -33.68
CA GLU A 185 12.99 -1.81 -33.24
C GLU A 185 11.82 -1.87 -32.27
N LEU A 186 12.05 -1.44 -31.03
CA LEU A 186 11.04 -1.46 -29.98
C LEU A 186 10.67 -0.02 -29.57
N PRO A 187 9.39 0.31 -29.34
CA PRO A 187 9.00 1.58 -28.74
C PRO A 187 9.47 1.69 -27.29
N ALA A 188 9.48 2.90 -26.71
CA ALA A 188 9.79 3.06 -25.29
C ALA A 188 8.85 2.20 -24.42
N GLY A 189 9.40 1.50 -23.43
CA GLY A 189 8.62 0.62 -22.59
C GLY A 189 9.43 -0.45 -21.84
N ASN A 190 8.69 -1.33 -21.16
CA ASN A 190 9.22 -2.46 -20.41
C ASN A 190 8.97 -3.76 -21.15
N TYR A 191 9.97 -4.64 -21.14
CA TYR A 191 9.99 -5.88 -21.91
C TYR A 191 10.50 -7.03 -21.06
N ASN A 192 10.04 -8.23 -21.42
CA ASN A 192 10.59 -9.47 -20.90
C ASN A 192 10.94 -10.42 -22.04
N ALA A 193 12.06 -11.12 -21.89
CA ALA A 193 12.51 -12.16 -22.79
C ALA A 193 12.67 -13.46 -22.01
N GLN A 194 11.96 -14.49 -22.41
CA GLN A 194 12.16 -15.83 -21.86
C GLN A 194 13.29 -16.52 -22.60
N TRP A 195 14.27 -17.05 -21.85
CA TRP A 195 15.35 -17.86 -22.41
C TRP A 195 15.25 -19.30 -21.90
N ARG A 196 15.38 -20.28 -22.81
CA ARG A 196 15.31 -21.72 -22.51
C ARG A 196 16.58 -22.44 -22.98
N ALA A 197 17.49 -22.71 -22.06
CA ALA A 197 18.81 -23.27 -22.31
C ALA A 197 18.84 -24.82 -22.34
N VAL A 198 17.93 -25.47 -23.08
CA VAL A 198 17.72 -26.93 -23.00
C VAL A 198 18.96 -27.74 -23.42
N ASN A 199 19.68 -27.28 -24.44
CA ASN A 199 20.81 -27.99 -25.06
C ASN A 199 22.19 -27.41 -24.67
N LEU A 200 22.25 -26.66 -23.58
CA LEU A 200 23.47 -26.01 -23.11
C LEU A 200 23.99 -26.68 -21.83
N SER A 201 25.31 -26.62 -21.62
CA SER A 201 25.96 -27.17 -20.42
C SER A 201 25.80 -26.23 -19.22
N SER A 202 25.72 -26.78 -18.01
CA SER A 202 25.76 -26.02 -16.76
C SER A 202 26.98 -25.11 -16.74
N GLY A 203 26.81 -23.87 -16.25
CA GLY A 203 27.90 -22.91 -16.25
C GLY A 203 27.44 -21.46 -16.22
N VAL A 204 28.42 -20.58 -16.39
CA VAL A 204 28.22 -19.13 -16.43
C VAL A 204 27.96 -18.69 -17.87
N TYR A 205 26.89 -17.92 -18.03
CA TYR A 205 26.55 -17.24 -19.26
C TYR A 205 26.40 -15.74 -18.99
N TYR A 206 26.47 -14.96 -20.06
CA TYR A 206 26.28 -13.52 -20.00
C TYR A 206 25.18 -13.14 -20.98
N TYR A 207 24.40 -12.12 -20.64
CA TYR A 207 23.45 -11.54 -21.57
C TYR A 207 23.69 -10.05 -21.64
N THR A 208 23.61 -9.49 -22.85
CA THR A 208 23.89 -8.09 -23.11
C THR A 208 22.71 -7.46 -23.82
N LEU A 209 22.20 -6.38 -23.24
CA LEU A 209 21.27 -5.47 -23.90
C LEU A 209 22.09 -4.37 -24.59
N THR A 210 21.87 -4.17 -25.88
CA THR A 210 22.50 -3.12 -26.67
C THR A 210 21.43 -2.30 -27.38
N THR A 211 21.53 -0.98 -27.27
CA THR A 211 20.81 0.00 -28.08
C THR A 211 21.81 1.02 -28.65
N SER A 212 21.33 2.03 -29.38
CA SER A 212 22.20 3.09 -29.90
C SER A 212 22.97 3.86 -28.82
N ASN A 213 22.38 4.03 -27.63
CA ASN A 213 22.93 4.86 -26.55
C ASN A 213 23.15 4.10 -25.23
N PHE A 214 22.87 2.80 -25.20
CA PHE A 214 22.97 1.99 -23.99
C PHE A 214 23.57 0.62 -24.27
N ARG A 215 24.45 0.18 -23.38
CA ARG A 215 24.96 -1.18 -23.40
C ARG A 215 25.21 -1.67 -21.98
N GLU A 216 24.51 -2.71 -21.57
CA GLU A 216 24.71 -3.34 -20.27
C GLU A 216 24.80 -4.86 -20.43
N THR A 217 25.73 -5.47 -19.69
CA THR A 217 25.93 -6.91 -19.65
C THR A 217 25.73 -7.42 -18.24
N LYS A 218 24.96 -8.49 -18.07
CA LYS A 218 24.79 -9.19 -16.79
C LYS A 218 25.13 -10.66 -16.91
N LYS A 219 25.41 -11.27 -15.76
CA LYS A 219 25.86 -12.66 -15.60
C LYS A 219 24.71 -13.51 -15.09
N MET A 220 24.56 -14.71 -15.63
CA MET A 220 23.59 -15.72 -15.19
C MET A 220 24.23 -17.10 -15.06
N ILE A 221 23.66 -17.95 -14.21
CA ILE A 221 24.16 -19.28 -13.91
C ILE A 221 23.10 -20.32 -14.30
N LEU A 222 23.42 -21.15 -15.29
CA LEU A 222 22.63 -22.32 -15.66
C LEU A 222 23.02 -23.50 -14.77
N LEU A 223 22.04 -24.08 -14.08
CA LEU A 223 22.16 -25.35 -13.39
C LEU A 223 21.43 -26.44 -14.18
N LYS A 224 22.09 -27.57 -14.38
CA LYS A 224 21.52 -28.78 -14.93
C LYS A 224 22.00 -29.96 -14.10
#